data_AF-A0A2G6TH68-F1
#
_entry.id   AF-A0A2G6TH68-F1
#
_cell.length_a   1.000
_cell.length_b   1.000
_cell.length_c   1.000
_cell.angle_alpha   90.00
_cell.angle_beta   90.00
_cell.angle_gamma   90.00
#
_symmetry.space_group_name_H-M   'P 1'
#
loop_
_entity.id
_entity.type
_entity.pdbx_description
1 polymer ?
#
loop_
_entity_poly.entity_id
_entity_poly.type
_entity_poly.pdbx_seq_one_letter_code
_entity_poly.pdbx_strand_id
1 'polypeptide(L)'
;MGRTTEFFKLNAEKAKTNLILDLHSKTKFKKSFEDFIIERKNEFRDDFDVTFDNVIQKVSSNINTILPSELWELTFWLSEIEYERRTFQGESYEKLYDELYINNGIESLYELQNRNAYGFMFQYGNFTDYFELNEVREMDSGHNVDTKDFIRFLDYMILLMKKIIEADLDKSEYKHLFSKEEIEEISKIENLNQENKLLFERIEAEFVWLKQNFLKEKEEEDLDKNYNSRDPDYATIFCADWFLENCIRMKKEIEEINTNILIVDSI
;
A
#
# COMPACT_ATOMS: atom_id res chain seq x y z
N MET A 1 14.69 8.35 -7.36
CA MET A 1 14.44 7.26 -6.40
C MET A 1 13.53 7.82 -5.34
N GLY A 2 12.27 7.41 -5.38
CA GLY A 2 11.19 7.79 -4.47
C GLY A 2 10.47 6.52 -4.04
N ARG A 3 9.76 6.57 -2.92
CA ARG A 3 9.06 5.41 -2.37
C ARG A 3 7.78 5.12 -3.15
N THR A 4 7.51 3.86 -3.46
CA THR A 4 6.25 3.39 -4.02
C THR A 4 5.69 2.27 -3.16
N THR A 5 4.41 2.38 -2.79
CA THR A 5 3.70 1.40 -1.99
C THR A 5 2.46 0.94 -2.74
N GLU A 6 2.36 -0.36 -2.99
CA GLU A 6 1.25 -0.99 -3.70
C GLU A 6 0.44 -1.87 -2.75
N PHE A 7 -0.88 -1.89 -2.92
CA PHE A 7 -1.82 -2.63 -2.09
C PHE A 7 -2.56 -3.63 -2.96
N PHE A 8 -2.52 -4.91 -2.60
CA PHE A 8 -3.12 -5.98 -3.38
C PHE A 8 -4.13 -6.77 -2.55
N LYS A 9 -5.16 -7.25 -3.25
CA LYS A 9 -6.04 -8.34 -2.84
C LYS A 9 -5.75 -9.55 -3.69
N LEU A 10 -5.67 -10.73 -3.07
CA LEU A 10 -5.36 -11.96 -3.77
C LEU A 10 -6.53 -12.96 -3.73
N ASN A 11 -6.89 -13.49 -4.90
CA ASN A 11 -7.91 -14.51 -5.07
C ASN A 11 -7.27 -15.90 -5.17
N ALA A 12 -7.36 -16.67 -4.09
CA ALA A 12 -6.74 -17.99 -4.00
C ALA A 12 -7.23 -18.99 -5.05
N GLU A 13 -8.52 -18.98 -5.39
CA GLU A 13 -9.09 -19.92 -6.37
C GLU A 13 -8.60 -19.62 -7.80
N LYS A 14 -8.61 -18.34 -8.18
CA LYS A 14 -8.06 -17.90 -9.48
C LYS A 14 -6.56 -18.18 -9.56
N ALA A 15 -5.80 -17.85 -8.52
CA ALA A 15 -4.36 -18.10 -8.47
C ALA A 15 -4.04 -19.60 -8.61
N LYS A 16 -4.74 -20.44 -7.85
CA LYS A 16 -4.56 -21.90 -7.90
C LYS A 16 -4.97 -22.50 -9.24
N THR A 17 -5.94 -21.92 -9.94
CA THR A 17 -6.43 -22.47 -11.22
C THR A 17 -5.61 -21.96 -12.41
N ASN A 18 -5.26 -20.68 -12.41
CA ASN A 18 -4.69 -19.99 -13.56
C ASN A 18 -3.22 -19.66 -13.35
N LEU A 19 -2.88 -18.94 -12.27
CA LEU A 19 -1.51 -18.49 -12.01
C LEU A 19 -0.55 -19.67 -11.90
N ILE A 20 -0.95 -20.77 -11.26
CA ILE A 20 -0.10 -21.96 -11.14
C ILE A 20 0.34 -22.52 -12.51
N LEU A 21 -0.53 -22.46 -13.52
CA LEU A 21 -0.25 -22.95 -14.87
C LEU A 21 0.76 -22.02 -15.55
N ASP A 22 0.61 -20.72 -15.33
CA ASP A 22 1.50 -19.70 -15.85
C ASP A 22 2.90 -19.81 -15.23
N LEU A 23 2.99 -20.03 -13.91
CA LEU A 23 4.27 -20.19 -13.20
C LEU A 23 5.02 -21.46 -13.61
N HIS A 24 4.31 -22.55 -13.91
CA HIS A 24 4.93 -23.79 -14.42
C HIS A 24 5.19 -23.77 -15.92
N SER A 25 4.70 -22.78 -16.66
CA SER A 25 4.83 -22.76 -18.11
C SER A 25 6.26 -22.46 -18.53
N LYS A 26 6.84 -23.37 -19.31
CA LYS A 26 8.17 -23.19 -19.93
C LYS A 26 8.10 -22.67 -21.36
N THR A 27 6.90 -22.46 -21.90
CA THR A 27 6.69 -22.13 -23.32
C THR A 27 5.70 -21.01 -23.57
N LYS A 28 4.84 -20.67 -22.60
CA LYS A 28 3.88 -19.56 -22.74
C LYS A 28 4.61 -18.22 -22.84
N PHE A 29 5.64 -18.05 -22.00
CA PHE A 29 6.45 -16.84 -21.93
C PHE A 29 7.88 -17.14 -22.33
N LYS A 30 8.57 -16.11 -22.80
CA LYS A 30 9.98 -16.21 -23.22
C LYS A 30 10.91 -16.61 -22.06
N LYS A 31 10.60 -16.14 -20.86
CA LYS A 31 11.31 -16.43 -19.62
C LYS A 31 10.32 -17.03 -18.62
N SER A 32 10.58 -18.26 -18.19
CA SER A 32 9.76 -18.88 -17.15
C SER A 32 10.00 -18.20 -15.80
N PHE A 33 9.06 -18.33 -14.86
CA PHE A 33 9.24 -17.79 -13.52
C PHE A 33 10.41 -18.46 -12.78
N GLU A 34 10.62 -19.77 -13.01
CA GLU A 34 11.78 -20.51 -12.47
C GLU A 34 13.11 -19.91 -12.96
N ASP A 35 13.24 -19.65 -14.27
CA ASP A 35 14.44 -19.03 -14.83
C ASP A 35 14.62 -17.60 -14.30
N PHE A 36 13.54 -16.84 -14.16
CA PHE A 36 13.55 -15.50 -13.57
C PHE A 36 14.11 -15.50 -12.15
N ILE A 37 13.60 -16.36 -11.26
CA ILE A 37 14.06 -16.45 -9.87
C ILE A 37 15.53 -16.89 -9.78
N ILE A 38 15.98 -17.81 -10.64
CA ILE A 38 17.39 -18.22 -10.70
C ILE A 38 18.29 -17.04 -11.09
N GLU A 39 17.88 -16.23 -12.07
CA GLU A 39 18.63 -15.04 -12.48
C GLU A 39 18.68 -13.99 -11.36
N ARG A 40 17.55 -13.70 -10.71
CA ARG A 40 17.49 -12.78 -9.57
C ARG A 40 18.41 -13.25 -8.43
N LYS A 41 18.36 -14.53 -8.09
CA LYS A 41 19.28 -15.12 -7.10
C LYS A 41 20.76 -14.99 -7.49
N ASN A 42 21.11 -15.09 -8.77
CA ASN A 42 22.49 -14.91 -9.21
C ASN A 42 22.95 -13.43 -9.13
N GLU A 43 22.03 -12.49 -9.30
CA GLU A 43 22.28 -11.05 -9.23
C GLU A 43 22.52 -10.59 -7.78
N PHE A 44 21.65 -11.01 -6.84
CA PHE A 44 21.67 -10.55 -5.44
C PHE A 44 22.32 -11.53 -4.47
N ARG A 45 22.58 -12.77 -4.89
CA ARG A 45 23.27 -13.83 -4.13
C ARG A 45 22.63 -14.12 -2.78
N ASP A 46 23.34 -13.82 -1.69
CA ASP A 46 22.95 -14.15 -0.32
C ASP A 46 21.89 -13.18 0.22
N ASP A 47 21.68 -12.04 -0.44
CA ASP A 47 20.67 -11.04 -0.06
C ASP A 47 19.28 -11.33 -0.69
N PHE A 48 19.07 -12.54 -1.23
CA PHE A 48 17.85 -12.92 -1.94
C PHE A 48 17.28 -14.26 -1.45
N ASP A 49 16.18 -14.17 -0.70
CA ASP A 49 15.54 -15.30 -0.02
C ASP A 49 14.31 -15.88 -0.74
N VAL A 50 13.85 -15.25 -1.82
CA VAL A 50 12.70 -15.72 -2.60
C VAL A 50 13.09 -16.98 -3.39
N THR A 51 12.26 -18.02 -3.34
CA THR A 51 12.48 -19.26 -4.11
C THR A 51 11.25 -19.66 -4.90
N PHE A 52 11.48 -20.27 -6.07
CA PHE A 52 10.42 -20.77 -6.94
C PHE A 52 9.50 -21.74 -6.19
N ASP A 53 10.07 -22.71 -5.48
CA ASP A 53 9.31 -23.74 -4.76
C ASP A 53 8.40 -23.15 -3.68
N ASN A 54 8.86 -22.14 -2.93
CA ASN A 54 8.04 -21.47 -1.91
C ASN A 54 6.85 -20.76 -2.53
N VAL A 55 7.07 -19.98 -3.60
CA VAL A 55 5.99 -19.26 -4.29
C VAL A 55 4.98 -20.24 -4.88
N ILE A 56 5.44 -21.29 -5.56
CA ILE A 56 4.60 -22.34 -6.15
C ILE A 56 3.76 -23.03 -5.08
N GLN A 57 4.37 -23.40 -3.94
CA GLN A 57 3.67 -24.04 -2.83
C GLN A 57 2.53 -23.13 -2.35
N LYS A 58 2.83 -21.86 -2.08
CA LYS A 58 1.85 -20.89 -1.55
C LYS A 58 0.74 -20.61 -2.56
N VAL A 59 1.04 -20.41 -3.83
CA VAL A 59 0.03 -20.26 -4.91
C VAL A 59 -0.86 -21.50 -5.00
N SER A 60 -0.29 -22.71 -4.88
CA SER A 60 -1.03 -23.97 -4.95
C SER A 60 -1.93 -24.23 -3.73
N SER A 61 -1.52 -23.78 -2.54
CA SER A 61 -2.27 -24.01 -1.30
C SER A 61 -3.22 -22.87 -0.97
N ASN A 62 -2.70 -21.65 -0.84
CA ASN A 62 -3.42 -20.42 -0.55
C ASN A 62 -2.47 -19.22 -0.75
N ILE A 63 -2.63 -18.51 -1.86
CA ILE A 63 -1.76 -17.38 -2.19
C ILE A 63 -1.78 -16.26 -1.13
N ASN A 64 -2.82 -16.17 -0.28
CA ASN A 64 -2.89 -15.17 0.78
C ASN A 64 -1.82 -15.34 1.86
N THR A 65 -1.06 -16.44 1.87
CA THR A 65 0.10 -16.62 2.76
C THR A 65 1.42 -16.26 2.08
N ILE A 66 1.39 -15.69 0.87
CA ILE A 66 2.57 -15.17 0.18
C ILE A 66 3.17 -14.03 0.98
N LEU A 67 4.50 -13.96 0.97
CA LEU A 67 5.25 -12.87 1.57
C LEU A 67 5.27 -11.67 0.61
N PRO A 68 5.31 -10.42 1.14
CA PRO A 68 5.47 -9.23 0.32
C PRO A 68 6.63 -9.30 -0.69
N SER A 69 7.81 -9.79 -0.29
CA SER A 69 8.99 -9.97 -1.14
C SER A 69 8.75 -10.96 -2.28
N GLU A 70 8.04 -12.06 -1.99
CA GLU A 70 7.63 -13.05 -2.98
C GLU A 70 6.61 -12.49 -3.96
N LEU A 71 5.64 -11.68 -3.48
CA LEU A 71 4.68 -11.01 -4.34
C LEU A 71 5.36 -9.97 -5.23
N TRP A 72 6.34 -9.21 -4.70
CA TRP A 72 7.13 -8.25 -5.48
C TRP A 72 7.84 -8.92 -6.65
N GLU A 73 8.56 -10.03 -6.42
CA GLU A 73 9.26 -10.73 -7.50
C GLU A 73 8.28 -11.35 -8.51
N LEU A 74 7.11 -11.79 -8.04
CA LEU A 74 6.04 -12.29 -8.90
C LEU A 74 5.46 -11.18 -9.80
N THR A 75 5.09 -10.04 -9.25
CA THR A 75 4.55 -8.91 -10.03
C THR A 75 5.63 -8.29 -10.91
N PHE A 76 6.90 -8.28 -10.47
CA PHE A 76 8.01 -7.82 -11.30
C PHE A 76 8.18 -8.69 -12.54
N TRP A 77 8.19 -10.02 -12.40
CA TRP A 77 8.23 -10.93 -13.55
C TRP A 77 7.05 -10.72 -14.51
N LEU A 78 5.83 -10.56 -13.98
CA LEU A 78 4.65 -10.26 -14.80
C LEU A 78 4.77 -8.92 -15.53
N SER A 79 5.36 -7.91 -14.89
CA SER A 79 5.59 -6.58 -15.50
C SER A 79 6.63 -6.64 -16.63
N GLU A 80 7.66 -7.49 -16.53
CA GLU A 80 8.62 -7.69 -17.62
C GLU A 80 7.92 -8.30 -18.85
N ILE A 81 7.02 -9.27 -18.62
CA ILE A 81 6.20 -9.89 -19.67
C ILE A 81 5.25 -8.85 -20.28
N GLU A 82 4.57 -8.06 -19.46
CA GLU A 82 3.69 -6.98 -19.92
C GLU A 82 4.46 -5.99 -20.79
N TYR A 83 5.61 -5.51 -20.31
CA TYR A 83 6.46 -4.57 -21.03
C TYR A 83 6.91 -5.13 -22.38
N GLU A 84 7.35 -6.40 -22.43
CA GLU A 84 7.76 -7.05 -23.67
C GLU A 84 6.59 -7.13 -24.67
N ARG A 85 5.42 -7.58 -24.21
CA ARG A 85 4.24 -7.76 -25.08
C ARG A 85 3.67 -6.43 -25.57
N ARG A 86 3.63 -5.40 -24.72
CA ARG A 86 3.19 -4.05 -25.12
C ARG A 86 4.14 -3.43 -26.13
N THR A 87 5.43 -3.46 -25.83
CA THR A 87 6.44 -2.73 -26.62
C THR A 87 6.73 -3.42 -27.96
N PHE A 88 6.82 -4.75 -27.98
CA PHE A 88 7.27 -5.50 -29.15
C PHE A 88 6.14 -6.21 -29.91
N GLN A 89 5.00 -6.47 -29.27
CA GLN A 89 3.86 -7.16 -29.89
C GLN A 89 2.63 -6.24 -30.07
N GLY A 90 2.63 -5.05 -29.47
CA GLY A 90 1.58 -4.05 -29.65
C GLY A 90 0.26 -4.40 -28.95
N GLU A 91 0.31 -5.27 -27.94
CA GLU A 91 -0.89 -5.62 -27.17
C GLU A 91 -1.35 -4.47 -26.26
N SER A 92 -2.67 -4.36 -26.04
CA SER A 92 -3.22 -3.30 -25.20
C SER A 92 -2.96 -3.58 -23.71
N TYR A 93 -2.81 -2.50 -22.94
CA TYR A 93 -2.64 -2.56 -21.49
C TYR A 93 -3.77 -3.33 -20.81
N GLU A 94 -5.02 -2.96 -21.07
CA GLU A 94 -6.21 -3.55 -20.44
C GLU A 94 -6.27 -5.07 -20.64
N LYS A 95 -6.01 -5.55 -21.87
CA LYS A 95 -5.98 -6.97 -22.18
C LYS A 95 -4.91 -7.71 -21.38
N LEU A 96 -3.70 -7.13 -21.30
CA LEU A 96 -2.59 -7.76 -20.59
C LEU A 96 -2.77 -7.71 -19.09
N TYR A 97 -3.31 -6.61 -18.55
CA TYR A 97 -3.61 -6.48 -17.14
C TYR A 97 -4.65 -7.52 -16.71
N ASP A 98 -5.71 -7.69 -17.50
CA ASP A 98 -6.71 -8.72 -17.26
C ASP A 98 -6.11 -10.13 -17.33
N GLU A 99 -5.31 -10.42 -18.36
CA GLU A 99 -4.69 -11.72 -18.56
C GLU A 99 -3.68 -12.08 -17.46
N LEU A 100 -2.77 -11.17 -17.14
CA LEU A 100 -1.61 -11.44 -16.28
C LEU A 100 -1.93 -11.27 -14.79
N TYR A 101 -2.84 -10.37 -14.42
CA TYR A 101 -3.15 -10.05 -13.03
C TYR A 101 -4.55 -10.51 -12.63
N ILE A 102 -5.61 -9.93 -13.21
CA ILE A 102 -6.99 -10.16 -12.75
C ILE A 102 -7.43 -11.62 -12.90
N ASN A 103 -7.11 -12.25 -14.03
CA ASN A 103 -7.42 -13.66 -14.28
C ASN A 103 -6.54 -14.59 -13.42
N ASN A 104 -5.33 -14.16 -13.09
CA ASN A 104 -4.42 -14.88 -12.19
C ASN A 104 -4.71 -14.62 -10.70
N GLY A 105 -5.73 -13.82 -10.39
CA GLY A 105 -6.16 -13.58 -9.01
C GLY A 105 -5.26 -12.61 -8.25
N ILE A 106 -4.52 -11.74 -8.94
CA ILE A 106 -3.77 -10.64 -8.35
C ILE A 106 -4.52 -9.37 -8.71
N GLU A 107 -5.10 -8.69 -7.73
CA GLU A 107 -5.90 -7.49 -7.95
C GLU A 107 -5.24 -6.33 -7.21
N SER A 108 -4.66 -5.37 -7.96
CA SER A 108 -4.17 -4.13 -7.37
C SER A 108 -5.37 -3.30 -6.92
N LEU A 109 -5.36 -2.90 -5.65
CA LEU A 109 -6.37 -2.03 -5.05
C LEU A 109 -5.92 -0.57 -5.19
N TYR A 110 -4.68 -0.30 -4.79
CA TYR A 110 -4.15 1.06 -4.71
C TYR A 110 -2.65 1.11 -4.91
N GLU A 111 -2.18 2.25 -5.38
CA GLU A 111 -0.77 2.59 -5.49
C GLU A 111 -0.54 3.98 -4.91
N LEU A 112 0.45 4.10 -4.03
CA LEU A 112 0.97 5.35 -3.49
C LEU A 112 2.37 5.57 -4.02
N GLN A 113 2.68 6.80 -4.41
CA GLN A 113 4.00 7.16 -4.89
C GLN A 113 4.55 8.38 -4.16
N ASN A 114 5.88 8.44 -4.06
CA ASN A 114 6.65 9.55 -3.53
C ASN A 114 6.14 9.98 -2.15
N ARG A 115 5.83 11.26 -1.98
CA ARG A 115 5.40 11.87 -0.72
C ARG A 115 4.22 11.14 -0.08
N ASN A 116 3.24 10.71 -0.89
CA ASN A 116 2.07 10.01 -0.37
C ASN A 116 2.48 8.69 0.27
N ALA A 117 3.38 7.94 -0.36
CA ALA A 117 3.91 6.69 0.18
C ALA A 117 4.71 6.95 1.48
N TYR A 118 5.56 7.98 1.51
CA TYR A 118 6.32 8.34 2.72
C TYR A 118 5.41 8.66 3.90
N GLY A 119 4.45 9.58 3.73
CA GLY A 119 3.54 9.98 4.81
C GLY A 119 2.61 8.85 5.26
N PHE A 120 2.05 8.09 4.32
CA PHE A 120 1.11 7.01 4.62
C PHE A 120 1.78 5.87 5.40
N MET A 121 2.92 5.39 4.92
CA MET A 121 3.62 4.28 5.56
C MET A 121 4.32 4.69 6.86
N PHE A 122 4.70 5.95 7.00
CA PHE A 122 5.16 6.47 8.29
C PHE A 122 4.04 6.42 9.34
N GLN A 123 2.85 6.88 8.99
CA GLN A 123 1.68 6.80 9.88
C GLN A 123 1.25 5.35 10.14
N TYR A 124 1.42 4.45 9.17
CA TYR A 124 1.25 3.00 9.40
C TYR A 124 2.21 2.49 10.47
N GLY A 125 3.49 2.85 10.38
CA GLY A 125 4.50 2.57 11.41
C GLY A 125 4.09 3.09 12.80
N ASN A 126 3.74 4.38 12.89
CA ASN A 126 3.33 4.99 14.16
C ASN A 126 2.07 4.33 14.74
N PHE A 127 1.12 3.91 13.90
CA PHE A 127 -0.05 3.16 14.35
C PHE A 127 0.33 1.79 14.92
N THR A 128 1.21 1.04 14.24
CA THR A 128 1.64 -0.30 14.67
C THR A 128 2.42 -0.31 15.98
N ASP A 129 3.02 0.82 16.40
CA ASP A 129 3.70 0.94 17.70
C ASP A 129 2.72 0.87 18.89
N TYR A 130 1.43 1.16 18.68
CA TYR A 130 0.42 1.20 19.74
C TYR A 130 -0.71 0.19 19.58
N PHE A 131 -0.94 -0.30 18.36
CA PHE A 131 -2.02 -1.22 18.04
C PHE A 131 -1.45 -2.49 17.43
N GLU A 132 -1.56 -3.60 18.15
CA GLU A 132 -1.20 -4.91 17.63
C GLU A 132 -2.08 -5.27 16.43
N LEU A 133 -1.43 -5.74 15.36
CA LEU A 133 -2.07 -6.21 14.14
C LEU A 133 -1.76 -7.69 13.93
N ASN A 134 -2.72 -8.40 13.36
CA ASN A 134 -2.49 -9.72 12.80
C ASN A 134 -1.86 -9.58 11.41
N GLU A 135 -0.53 -9.58 11.36
CA GLU A 135 0.23 -9.43 10.13
C GLU A 135 1.48 -10.32 10.05
N VAL A 136 1.95 -10.55 8.83
CA VAL A 136 3.32 -10.98 8.54
C VAL A 136 4.07 -9.77 7.99
N ARG A 137 5.10 -9.32 8.71
CA ARG A 137 5.94 -8.18 8.35
C ARG A 137 7.28 -8.65 7.80
N GLU A 138 7.68 -8.10 6.66
CA GLU A 138 9.03 -8.23 6.13
C GLU A 138 9.72 -6.88 6.16
N MET A 139 10.91 -6.86 6.78
CA MET A 139 11.75 -5.67 6.79
C MET A 139 12.08 -5.29 5.34
N ASP A 140 11.80 -4.04 4.98
CA ASP A 140 12.07 -3.44 3.67
C ASP A 140 11.31 -4.03 2.45
N SER A 141 10.35 -4.94 2.65
CA SER A 141 9.53 -5.51 1.55
C SER A 141 8.02 -5.31 1.70
N GLY A 142 7.55 -5.02 2.92
CA GLY A 142 6.15 -4.66 3.19
C GLY A 142 5.46 -5.57 4.19
N HIS A 143 4.13 -5.70 4.06
CA HIS A 143 3.25 -6.30 5.06
C HIS A 143 2.17 -7.17 4.43
N ASN A 144 1.80 -8.26 5.10
CA ASN A 144 0.62 -9.06 4.80
C ASN A 144 -0.32 -8.98 6.00
N VAL A 145 -1.34 -8.12 5.94
CA VAL A 145 -2.15 -7.70 7.08
C VAL A 145 -3.61 -8.16 6.95
N ASP A 146 -4.21 -8.57 8.06
CA ASP A 146 -5.65 -8.84 8.12
C ASP A 146 -6.46 -7.59 7.70
N THR A 147 -7.45 -7.78 6.84
CA THR A 147 -8.26 -6.65 6.31
C THR A 147 -8.91 -5.83 7.42
N LYS A 148 -9.36 -6.45 8.54
CA LYS A 148 -9.99 -5.70 9.63
C LYS A 148 -8.99 -4.82 10.36
N ASP A 149 -7.76 -5.30 10.53
CA ASP A 149 -6.69 -4.52 11.14
C ASP A 149 -6.22 -3.39 10.22
N PHE A 150 -6.19 -3.62 8.91
CA PHE A 150 -5.94 -2.54 7.95
C PHE A 150 -7.07 -1.50 7.94
N ILE A 151 -8.35 -1.92 8.03
CA ILE A 151 -9.48 -0.99 8.19
C ILE A 151 -9.35 -0.16 9.48
N ARG A 152 -8.91 -0.77 10.60
CA ARG A 152 -8.65 -0.03 11.85
C ARG A 152 -7.57 1.05 11.67
N PHE A 153 -6.55 0.77 10.86
CA PHE A 153 -5.56 1.77 10.50
C PHE A 153 -6.16 2.88 9.62
N LEU A 154 -6.99 2.56 8.63
CA LEU A 154 -7.68 3.57 7.82
C LEU A 154 -8.59 4.47 8.67
N ASP A 155 -9.27 3.92 9.67
CA ASP A 155 -10.07 4.68 10.63
C ASP A 155 -9.20 5.67 11.43
N TYR A 156 -8.04 5.23 11.91
CA TYR A 156 -7.05 6.10 12.55
C TYR A 156 -6.61 7.23 11.62
N MET A 157 -6.24 6.90 10.37
CA MET A 157 -5.81 7.89 9.37
C MET A 157 -6.92 8.91 9.10
N ILE A 158 -8.17 8.49 8.89
CA ILE A 158 -9.30 9.37 8.63
C ILE A 158 -9.50 10.38 9.77
N LEU A 159 -9.47 9.90 11.02
CA LEU A 159 -9.63 10.78 12.19
C LEU A 159 -8.44 11.73 12.39
N LEU A 160 -7.21 11.27 12.13
CA LEU A 160 -6.02 12.12 12.18
C LEU A 160 -6.07 13.20 11.09
N MET A 161 -6.42 12.84 9.85
CA MET A 161 -6.49 13.78 8.73
C MET A 161 -7.57 14.84 8.98
N LYS A 162 -8.76 14.43 9.47
CA LYS A 162 -9.79 15.37 9.91
C LYS A 162 -9.22 16.42 10.86
N LYS A 163 -8.47 15.99 11.89
CA LYS A 163 -7.89 16.89 12.89
C LYS A 163 -6.86 17.84 12.30
N ILE A 164 -6.02 17.35 11.39
CA ILE A 164 -5.03 18.18 10.67
C ILE A 164 -5.73 19.24 9.81
N ILE A 165 -6.75 18.83 9.06
CA ILE A 165 -7.52 19.71 8.17
C ILE A 165 -8.27 20.78 8.96
N GLU A 166 -8.96 20.40 10.05
CA GLU A 166 -9.67 21.33 10.94
C GLU A 166 -8.72 22.37 11.57
N ALA A 167 -7.46 22.00 11.78
CA ALA A 167 -6.46 22.90 12.34
C ALA A 167 -5.94 23.95 11.33
N ASP A 168 -6.17 23.76 10.03
CA ASP A 168 -5.85 24.72 8.97
C ASP A 168 -4.40 25.26 9.05
N LEU A 169 -3.45 24.33 9.21
CA LEU A 169 -2.05 24.65 9.50
C LEU A 169 -1.33 25.36 8.33
N ASP A 170 -1.72 25.06 7.10
CA ASP A 170 -1.10 25.67 5.92
C ASP A 170 -1.66 27.08 5.61
N LYS A 171 -2.83 27.43 6.17
CA LYS A 171 -3.56 28.69 5.90
C LYS A 171 -3.74 28.96 4.41
N SER A 172 -3.98 27.90 3.64
CA SER A 172 -4.19 28.03 2.20
C SER A 172 -5.47 28.85 1.95
N GLU A 173 -5.54 29.54 0.80
CA GLU A 173 -6.78 30.22 0.39
C GLU A 173 -7.91 29.22 0.07
N TYR A 174 -7.56 27.93 -0.09
CA TYR A 174 -8.46 26.83 -0.40
C TYR A 174 -8.65 25.94 0.83
N LYS A 175 -9.49 26.36 1.75
CA LYS A 175 -9.88 25.51 2.88
C LYS A 175 -10.64 24.29 2.39
N HIS A 176 -10.27 23.11 2.91
CA HIS A 176 -11.07 21.91 2.68
C HIS A 176 -12.50 22.11 3.19
N LEU A 177 -13.45 21.68 2.39
CA LEU A 177 -14.86 21.67 2.75
C LEU A 177 -15.30 20.22 2.76
N PHE A 178 -15.48 19.66 3.96
CA PHE A 178 -15.96 18.30 4.11
C PHE A 178 -17.30 18.12 3.38
N SER A 179 -17.30 17.17 2.46
CA SER A 179 -18.48 16.66 1.81
C SER A 179 -19.38 15.94 2.82
N LYS A 180 -20.65 15.76 2.44
CA LYS A 180 -21.60 15.01 3.27
C LYS A 180 -21.14 13.58 3.54
N GLU A 181 -20.54 12.95 2.53
CA GLU A 181 -20.05 11.57 2.60
C GLU A 181 -18.87 11.43 3.58
N GLU A 182 -17.94 12.39 3.58
CA GLU A 182 -16.84 12.43 4.56
C GLU A 182 -17.37 12.64 5.97
N ILE A 183 -18.31 13.56 6.17
CA ILE A 183 -18.92 13.81 7.49
C ILE A 183 -19.62 12.56 8.03
N GLU A 184 -20.38 11.86 7.17
CA GLU A 184 -21.07 10.62 7.54
C GLU A 184 -20.09 9.51 7.92
N GLU A 185 -19.02 9.31 7.14
CA GLU A 185 -18.02 8.28 7.44
C GLU A 185 -17.21 8.61 8.71
N ILE A 186 -16.77 9.85 8.87
CA ILE A 186 -16.12 10.33 10.11
C ILE A 186 -17.02 10.07 11.31
N SER A 187 -18.30 10.44 11.22
CA SER A 187 -19.25 10.25 12.32
C SER A 187 -19.46 8.76 12.64
N LYS A 188 -19.49 7.90 11.62
CA LYS A 188 -19.55 6.43 11.80
C LYS A 188 -18.33 5.94 12.57
N ILE A 189 -17.13 6.37 12.19
CA ILE A 189 -15.87 5.97 12.83
C ILE A 189 -15.79 6.46 14.28
N GLU A 190 -16.13 7.73 14.54
CA GLU A 190 -16.14 8.32 15.89
C GLU A 190 -17.10 7.56 16.81
N ASN A 191 -18.31 7.23 16.33
CA ASN A 191 -19.29 6.47 17.11
C ASN A 191 -18.82 5.04 17.39
N LEU A 192 -18.22 4.36 16.40
CA LEU A 192 -17.66 3.01 16.58
C LEU A 192 -16.51 2.99 17.60
N ASN A 193 -15.73 4.07 17.68
CA ASN A 193 -14.56 4.17 18.54
C ASN A 193 -14.79 5.00 19.81
N GLN A 194 -16.02 5.38 20.14
CA GLN A 194 -16.33 6.34 21.22
C GLN A 194 -15.73 5.96 22.59
N GLU A 195 -15.52 4.67 22.86
CA GLU A 195 -14.94 4.17 24.12
C GLU A 195 -13.42 3.92 24.03
N ASN A 196 -12.84 4.01 22.83
CA ASN A 196 -11.43 3.76 22.57
C ASN A 196 -10.57 4.99 22.92
N LYS A 197 -10.33 5.19 24.21
CA LYS A 197 -9.54 6.32 24.72
C LYS A 197 -8.12 6.35 24.14
N LEU A 198 -7.48 5.19 24.01
CA LEU A 198 -6.12 5.08 23.50
C LEU A 198 -6.02 5.64 22.07
N LEU A 199 -6.98 5.34 21.19
CA LEU A 199 -7.00 5.85 19.82
C LEU A 199 -6.99 7.39 19.79
N PHE A 200 -7.91 8.03 20.52
CA PHE A 200 -7.99 9.49 20.54
C PHE A 200 -6.78 10.14 21.22
N GLU A 201 -6.24 9.53 22.28
CA GLU A 201 -5.00 9.99 22.91
C GLU A 201 -3.82 9.96 21.93
N ARG A 202 -3.70 8.90 21.12
CA ARG A 202 -2.64 8.77 20.12
C ARG A 202 -2.82 9.72 18.95
N ILE A 203 -4.04 9.93 18.47
CA ILE A 203 -4.33 10.93 17.44
C ILE A 203 -3.96 12.34 17.93
N GLU A 204 -4.27 12.68 19.19
CA GLU A 204 -3.88 13.98 19.75
C GLU A 204 -2.37 14.13 19.84
N ALA A 205 -1.67 13.13 20.39
CA ALA A 205 -0.22 13.17 20.54
C ALA A 205 0.48 13.28 19.18
N GLU A 206 0.05 12.48 18.19
CA GLU A 206 0.59 12.49 16.83
C GLU A 206 0.35 13.85 16.16
N PHE A 207 -0.87 14.39 16.24
CA PHE A 207 -1.17 15.70 15.68
C PHE A 207 -0.30 16.80 16.27
N VAL A 208 -0.07 16.80 17.58
CA VAL A 208 0.81 17.78 18.25
C VAL A 208 2.24 17.67 17.73
N TRP A 209 2.75 16.45 17.57
CA TRP A 209 4.08 16.19 17.03
C TRP A 209 4.20 16.67 15.58
N LEU A 210 3.33 16.20 14.69
CA LEU A 210 3.29 16.57 13.28
C LEU A 210 3.21 18.09 13.11
N LYS A 211 2.33 18.76 13.86
CA LYS A 211 2.17 20.22 13.82
C LYS A 211 3.47 20.94 14.18
N GLN A 212 4.20 20.48 15.19
CA GLN A 212 5.46 21.11 15.59
C GLN A 212 6.52 20.97 14.50
N ASN A 213 6.66 19.78 13.92
CA ASN A 213 7.65 19.52 12.89
C ASN A 213 7.32 20.22 11.57
N PHE A 214 6.05 20.23 11.16
CA PHE A 214 5.61 20.95 9.97
C PHE A 214 5.88 22.46 10.06
N LEU A 215 5.62 23.08 11.22
CA LEU A 215 5.91 24.50 11.41
C LEU A 215 7.42 24.78 11.39
N LYS A 216 8.22 23.90 12.00
CA LYS A 216 9.68 24.00 11.96
C LYS A 216 10.22 23.92 10.53
N GLU A 217 9.77 22.94 9.73
CA GLU A 217 10.21 22.82 8.34
C GLU A 217 9.79 24.03 7.49
N LYS A 218 8.56 24.51 7.68
CA LYS A 218 8.05 25.71 6.97
C LYS A 218 8.84 26.98 7.29
N GLU A 219 9.49 27.06 8.44
CA GLU A 219 10.38 28.18 8.83
C GLU A 219 11.80 28.04 8.26
N GLU A 220 12.27 26.83 7.97
CA GLU A 220 13.67 26.53 7.60
C GLU A 220 13.94 26.55 6.07
N GLU A 221 12.94 26.44 5.19
CA GLU A 221 13.15 26.27 3.74
C GLU A 221 12.52 27.31 2.80
N ASP A 222 13.24 27.60 1.71
CA ASP A 222 12.77 28.34 0.52
C ASP A 222 11.62 27.57 -0.16
N LEU A 223 10.53 28.25 -0.54
CA LEU A 223 9.27 27.62 -1.00
C LEU A 223 9.42 26.58 -2.13
N ASP A 224 10.44 26.72 -2.99
CA ASP A 224 10.72 25.78 -4.09
C ASP A 224 11.36 24.44 -3.63
N LYS A 225 11.97 24.39 -2.44
CA LYS A 225 12.52 23.15 -1.85
C LYS A 225 11.46 22.31 -1.14
N ASN A 226 10.47 22.97 -0.54
CA ASN A 226 9.35 22.34 0.15
C ASN A 226 8.55 21.36 -0.73
N TYR A 227 8.43 21.61 -2.04
CA TYR A 227 7.69 20.71 -2.94
C TYR A 227 8.34 19.32 -3.11
N ASN A 228 9.63 19.20 -2.80
CA ASN A 228 10.37 17.94 -2.92
C ASN A 228 10.78 17.32 -1.57
N SER A 229 10.34 17.90 -0.44
CA SER A 229 10.60 17.32 0.88
C SER A 229 10.07 15.88 0.93
N ARG A 230 10.93 14.99 1.43
CA ARG A 230 10.66 13.57 1.72
C ARG A 230 10.47 13.34 3.22
N ASP A 231 10.44 14.41 4.00
CA ASP A 231 10.15 14.31 5.42
C ASP A 231 8.72 13.76 5.60
N PRO A 232 8.56 12.63 6.31
CA PRO A 232 7.27 11.99 6.44
C PRO A 232 6.29 12.80 7.28
N ASP A 233 6.75 13.60 8.26
CA ASP A 233 5.87 14.43 9.09
C ASP A 233 5.25 15.55 8.25
N TYR A 234 6.09 16.20 7.43
CA TYR A 234 5.63 17.20 6.46
C TYR A 234 4.70 16.57 5.42
N ALA A 235 5.06 15.40 4.90
CA ALA A 235 4.24 14.67 3.94
C ALA A 235 2.84 14.34 4.49
N THR A 236 2.74 13.93 5.76
CA THR A 236 1.46 13.64 6.42
C THR A 236 0.55 14.86 6.45
N ILE A 237 1.05 16.03 6.85
CA ILE A 237 0.23 17.25 6.89
C ILE A 237 -0.07 17.77 5.48
N PHE A 238 0.93 17.83 4.60
CA PHE A 238 0.77 18.38 3.26
C PHE A 238 -0.23 17.58 2.41
N CYS A 239 -0.28 16.27 2.58
CA CYS A 239 -1.17 15.39 1.83
C CYS A 239 -2.49 15.08 2.57
N ALA A 240 -2.83 15.80 3.63
CA ALA A 240 -3.94 15.44 4.51
C ALA A 240 -5.30 15.33 3.79
N ASP A 241 -5.63 16.27 2.91
CA ASP A 241 -6.87 16.24 2.12
C ASP A 241 -6.92 15.00 1.21
N TRP A 242 -5.80 14.72 0.53
CA TRP A 242 -5.69 13.55 -0.33
C TRP A 242 -5.81 12.26 0.49
N PHE A 243 -5.16 12.17 1.66
CA PHE A 243 -5.26 11.00 2.53
C PHE A 243 -6.68 10.79 3.05
N LEU A 244 -7.40 11.84 3.45
CA LEU A 244 -8.77 11.71 3.92
C LEU A 244 -9.66 11.06 2.86
N GLU A 245 -9.66 11.63 1.64
CA GLU A 245 -10.47 11.12 0.53
C GLU A 245 -10.11 9.67 0.19
N ASN A 246 -8.80 9.39 0.05
CA ASN A 246 -8.34 8.09 -0.41
C ASN A 246 -8.49 7.01 0.67
N CYS A 247 -8.33 7.33 1.96
CA CYS A 247 -8.59 6.38 3.04
C CYS A 247 -10.07 5.98 3.12
N ILE A 248 -10.98 6.94 2.92
CA ILE A 248 -12.43 6.65 2.86
C ILE A 248 -12.74 5.74 1.66
N ARG A 249 -12.17 6.04 0.49
CA ARG A 249 -12.35 5.22 -0.71
C ARG A 249 -11.79 3.79 -0.50
N MET A 250 -10.56 3.70 -0.01
CA MET A 250 -9.89 2.44 0.38
C MET A 250 -10.77 1.61 1.28
N LYS A 251 -11.26 2.21 2.37
CA LYS A 251 -12.11 1.52 3.34
C LYS A 251 -13.36 0.92 2.69
N LYS A 252 -14.04 1.68 1.81
CA LYS A 252 -15.26 1.21 1.13
C LYS A 252 -15.00 0.05 0.18
N GLU A 253 -13.89 0.07 -0.55
CA GLU A 253 -13.54 -1.01 -1.47
C GLU A 253 -13.16 -2.31 -0.75
N ILE A 254 -12.64 -2.21 0.49
CA ILE A 254 -12.17 -3.37 1.25
C ILE A 254 -13.11 -3.85 2.36
N GLU A 255 -14.18 -3.12 2.69
CA GLU A 255 -15.10 -3.46 3.81
C GLU A 255 -15.73 -4.86 3.66
N GLU A 256 -15.92 -5.33 2.43
CA GLU A 256 -16.48 -6.65 2.11
C GLU A 256 -15.41 -7.72 1.80
N ILE A 257 -14.13 -7.38 1.84
CA ILE A 257 -13.03 -8.30 1.56
C ILE A 257 -12.80 -9.24 2.74
N ASN A 258 -12.73 -10.54 2.46
CA ASN A 258 -12.47 -11.60 3.46
C ASN A 258 -11.05 -12.22 3.33
N THR A 259 -10.16 -11.57 2.61
CA THR A 259 -8.75 -11.96 2.45
C THR A 259 -7.85 -10.95 3.16
N ASN A 260 -6.54 -11.20 3.19
CA ASN A 260 -5.60 -10.21 3.69
C ASN A 260 -5.36 -9.10 2.64
N ILE A 261 -4.84 -7.97 3.09
CA ILE A 261 -4.28 -6.91 2.23
C ILE A 261 -2.76 -7.11 2.19
N LEU A 262 -2.22 -7.26 0.98
CA LEU A 262 -0.78 -7.31 0.77
C LEU A 262 -0.29 -5.91 0.45
N ILE A 263 0.56 -5.38 1.31
CA ILE A 263 1.27 -4.12 1.12
C ILE A 263 2.67 -4.47 0.63
N VAL A 264 3.01 -4.08 -0.59
CA VAL A 264 4.35 -4.20 -1.15
C VAL A 264 4.96 -2.82 -1.20
N ASP A 265 6.09 -2.63 -0.52
CA ASP A 265 6.69 -1.31 -0.33
C ASP A 265 8.13 -1.29 -0.86
N SER A 266 8.44 -0.29 -1.68
CA SER A 266 9.72 -0.15 -2.40
C SER A 266 10.27 1.27 -2.21
N ILE A 267 11.57 1.41 -1.94
CA ILE A 267 12.25 2.68 -1.60
C ILE A 267 13.32 3.05 -2.63
#